data_AF-A0A1W2A6A1-F1
#
_entry.id   AF-A0A1W2A6A1-F1
#
_cell.length_a   1.000
_cell.length_b   1.000
_cell.length_c   1.000
_cell.angle_alpha   90.00
_cell.angle_beta   90.00
_cell.angle_gamma   90.00
#
_symmetry.space_group_name_H-M   'P 1'
#
loop_
_entity.id
_entity.type
_entity.pdbx_description
1 polymer ?
#
loop_
_entity_poly.entity_id
_entity_poly.type
_entity_poly.pdbx_seq_one_letter_code
_entity_poly.pdbx_strand_id
1 'polypeptide(L)'
;MNYKIYDNNSSEWVLLIHGLGGSISTWKYQIEDLQAYNVLAVDLAGHGGSAFEKRKRLLTRSASDINAILEKENIDKVHVISLSLGTLVAMEFAYLYKDKVRSIVLAGFVLNMGIGYKSLLAFVEGLKYIVPKKIFYPMFANLMMPRKNHKRSRDFFIRESVKMKSVAFRMWLTELFRTQFKLKEYLINIKENKLPVMFISGKQDYFFVKSVKKTQKKISDAKLIFIEKCGHVCSIEKHREFNDLVAGFLQKVSVGMV
;
A
#
# COMPACT_ATOMS: atom_id res chain seq x y z
N MET A 1 -9.16 14.98 -0.01
CA MET A 1 -7.92 14.21 0.21
C MET A 1 -6.76 15.18 0.04
N ASN A 2 -5.81 15.20 0.98
CA ASN A 2 -4.56 15.96 0.87
C ASN A 2 -3.59 15.21 -0.05
N TYR A 3 -2.87 15.94 -0.91
CA TYR A 3 -1.89 15.38 -1.84
C TYR A 3 -0.77 16.38 -2.11
N LYS A 4 0.33 15.88 -2.66
CA LYS A 4 1.46 16.66 -3.17
C LYS A 4 1.88 16.16 -4.54
N ILE A 5 2.23 17.11 -5.42
CA ILE A 5 2.84 16.85 -6.72
C ILE A 5 4.31 17.27 -6.64
N TYR A 6 5.18 16.42 -7.16
CA TYR A 6 6.58 16.73 -7.45
C TYR A 6 6.74 16.60 -8.96
N ASP A 7 6.75 17.74 -9.63
CA ASP A 7 6.88 17.82 -11.08
C ASP A 7 8.35 17.76 -11.46
N ASN A 8 8.72 16.69 -12.16
CA ASN A 8 10.08 16.43 -12.60
C ASN A 8 10.20 16.57 -14.13
N ASN A 9 9.22 17.22 -14.78
CA ASN A 9 9.12 17.38 -16.24
C ASN A 9 9.15 16.05 -17.01
N SER A 10 8.55 15.00 -16.44
CA SER A 10 8.41 13.70 -17.09
C SER A 10 7.06 13.56 -17.78
N SER A 11 6.96 12.69 -18.79
CA SER A 11 5.66 12.27 -19.35
C SER A 11 4.99 11.16 -18.53
N GLU A 12 5.75 10.50 -17.65
CA GLU A 12 5.29 9.35 -16.87
C GLU A 12 5.01 9.75 -15.42
N TRP A 13 3.90 9.25 -14.87
CA TRP A 13 3.47 9.55 -13.51
C TRP A 13 3.55 8.35 -12.58
N VAL A 14 3.91 8.62 -11.33
CA VAL A 14 3.90 7.67 -10.23
C VAL A 14 2.95 8.16 -9.14
N LEU A 15 1.99 7.34 -8.75
CA LEU A 15 1.12 7.54 -7.61
C LEU A 15 1.63 6.74 -6.39
N LEU A 16 1.87 7.42 -5.27
CA LEU A 16 2.34 6.83 -4.02
C LEU A 16 1.23 6.76 -2.98
N ILE A 17 0.90 5.55 -2.52
CA ILE A 17 -0.19 5.28 -1.56
C ILE A 17 0.36 4.63 -0.29
N HIS A 18 0.41 5.38 0.80
CA HIS A 18 0.97 4.92 2.08
C HIS A 18 0.11 3.85 2.79
N GLY A 19 0.70 3.17 3.78
CA GLY A 19 0.03 2.17 4.62
C GLY A 19 -0.70 2.74 5.83
N LEU A 20 -1.32 1.86 6.64
CA LEU A 20 -2.05 2.27 7.85
C LEU A 20 -1.13 3.02 8.80
N GLY A 21 -1.56 4.18 9.28
CA GLY A 21 -0.78 5.00 10.18
C GLY A 21 0.37 5.73 9.49
N GLY A 22 0.56 5.63 8.17
CA GLY A 22 1.55 6.43 7.42
C GLY A 22 1.01 7.79 6.97
N SER A 23 1.80 8.48 6.17
CA SER A 23 1.46 9.72 5.44
C SER A 23 2.33 9.84 4.19
N ILE A 24 2.23 10.93 3.44
CA ILE A 24 3.17 11.29 2.35
C ILE A 24 4.63 11.19 2.82
N SER A 25 4.92 11.47 4.10
CA SER A 25 6.28 11.37 4.66
C SER A 25 6.89 9.96 4.61
N THR A 26 6.05 8.92 4.51
CA THR A 26 6.47 7.52 4.32
C THR A 26 7.34 7.35 3.07
N TRP A 27 7.12 8.22 2.09
CA TRP A 27 7.68 8.11 0.75
C TRP A 27 8.89 9.02 0.51
N LYS A 28 9.48 9.59 1.57
CA LYS A 28 10.62 10.52 1.45
C LYS A 28 11.70 10.01 0.47
N TYR A 29 12.19 8.79 0.66
CA TYR A 29 13.25 8.22 -0.17
C TYR A 29 12.79 7.91 -1.60
N GLN A 30 11.52 7.55 -1.80
CA GLN A 30 10.98 7.27 -3.12
C GLN A 30 10.79 8.56 -3.92
N ILE A 31 10.33 9.63 -3.27
CA ILE A 31 10.20 10.96 -3.87
C ILE A 31 11.58 11.47 -4.30
N GLU A 32 12.60 11.29 -3.44
CA GLU A 32 13.98 11.69 -3.76
C GLU A 32 14.58 10.88 -4.92
N ASP A 33 14.34 9.57 -4.99
CA ASP A 33 15.02 8.71 -5.98
C ASP A 33 14.24 8.54 -7.32
N LEU A 34 12.93 8.78 -7.37
CA LEU A 34 12.11 8.59 -8.60
C LEU A 34 12.05 9.84 -9.49
N GLN A 35 13.19 10.51 -9.69
CA GLN A 35 13.29 11.75 -10.48
C GLN A 35 12.96 11.58 -11.98
N ALA A 36 12.95 10.35 -12.49
CA ALA A 36 12.54 10.05 -13.87
C ALA A 36 11.01 10.14 -14.11
N TYR A 37 10.23 10.34 -13.05
CA TYR A 37 8.76 10.35 -13.08
C TYR A 37 8.24 11.61 -12.39
N ASN A 38 7.08 12.11 -12.80
CA ASN A 38 6.32 13.02 -11.96
C ASN A 38 5.70 12.22 -10.83
N VAL A 39 5.72 12.76 -9.61
CA VAL A 39 5.26 12.01 -8.43
C VAL A 39 4.03 12.68 -7.82
N LEU A 40 2.94 11.92 -7.76
CA LEU A 40 1.75 12.24 -6.99
C LEU A 40 1.76 11.41 -5.70
N ALA A 41 1.85 12.06 -4.54
CA ALA A 41 1.76 11.39 -3.24
C ALA A 41 0.50 11.84 -2.50
N VAL A 42 -0.27 10.89 -1.98
CA VAL A 42 -1.56 11.16 -1.33
C VAL A 42 -1.55 10.78 0.15
N ASP A 43 -2.25 11.55 0.98
CA ASP A 43 -2.60 11.15 2.34
C ASP A 43 -4.00 10.53 2.36
N LEU A 44 -4.12 9.29 2.79
CA LEU A 44 -5.41 8.61 2.95
C LEU A 44 -6.26 9.26 4.04
N ALA A 45 -7.58 9.07 3.99
CA ALA A 45 -8.52 9.65 4.94
C ALA A 45 -8.10 9.41 6.42
N GLY A 46 -8.00 10.50 7.18
CA GLY A 46 -7.57 10.50 8.59
C GLY A 46 -6.08 10.33 8.85
N HIS A 47 -5.25 10.41 7.81
CA HIS A 47 -3.79 10.40 7.87
C HIS A 47 -3.21 11.73 7.37
N GLY A 48 -1.99 12.05 7.81
CA GLY A 48 -1.26 13.24 7.36
C GLY A 48 -2.10 14.52 7.42
N GLY A 49 -2.16 15.24 6.30
CA GLY A 49 -2.99 16.45 6.13
C GLY A 49 -4.43 16.17 5.72
N SER A 50 -4.82 14.91 5.49
CA SER A 50 -6.18 14.57 5.06
C SER A 50 -7.17 14.67 6.20
N ALA A 51 -8.20 15.51 6.00
CA ALA A 51 -9.37 15.52 6.86
C ALA A 51 -10.01 14.13 6.95
N PHE A 52 -10.76 13.91 8.03
CA PHE A 52 -11.50 12.69 8.24
C PHE A 52 -12.95 13.01 8.56
N GLU A 53 -13.83 12.44 7.74
CA GLU A 53 -15.26 12.41 7.98
C GLU A 53 -15.73 10.97 8.04
N LYS A 54 -16.59 10.67 9.01
CA LYS A 54 -17.15 9.33 9.17
C LYS A 54 -18.09 9.04 8.01
N ARG A 55 -17.62 8.29 7.02
CA ARG A 55 -18.36 7.97 5.80
C ARG A 55 -18.40 6.45 5.55
N LYS A 56 -19.46 5.94 4.92
CA LYS A 56 -19.53 4.52 4.50
C LYS A 56 -18.55 4.28 3.34
N ARG A 57 -18.03 3.06 3.19
CA ARG A 57 -17.16 2.60 2.08
C ARG A 57 -15.88 3.41 1.92
N LEU A 58 -15.05 3.44 2.96
CA LEU A 58 -13.85 4.27 3.01
C LEU A 58 -12.82 3.90 1.94
N LEU A 59 -12.73 2.61 1.62
CA LEU A 59 -11.86 2.07 0.57
C LEU A 59 -12.23 2.60 -0.82
N THR A 60 -13.46 2.34 -1.27
CA THR A 60 -13.99 2.81 -2.56
C THR A 60 -13.89 4.32 -2.68
N ARG A 61 -14.19 5.06 -1.60
CA ARG A 61 -14.08 6.51 -1.61
C ARG A 61 -12.64 6.98 -1.79
N SER A 62 -11.67 6.31 -1.16
CA SER A 62 -10.26 6.65 -1.34
C SER A 62 -9.82 6.47 -2.80
N ALA A 63 -10.27 5.40 -3.46
CA ALA A 63 -10.04 5.21 -4.89
C ALA A 63 -10.69 6.33 -5.74
N SER A 64 -11.94 6.71 -5.44
CA SER A 64 -12.62 7.80 -6.16
C SER A 64 -11.99 9.16 -5.93
N ASP A 65 -11.52 9.46 -4.71
CA ASP A 65 -10.82 10.71 -4.42
C ASP A 65 -9.47 10.78 -5.15
N ILE A 66 -8.74 9.65 -5.28
CA ILE A 66 -7.54 9.57 -6.11
C ILE A 66 -7.89 9.86 -7.57
N ASN A 67 -8.93 9.23 -8.13
CA ASN A 67 -9.34 9.50 -9.50
C ASN A 67 -9.70 10.98 -9.71
N ALA A 68 -10.43 11.58 -8.77
CA ALA A 68 -10.77 13.00 -8.84
C ALA A 68 -9.54 13.92 -8.83
N ILE A 69 -8.45 13.53 -8.12
CA ILE A 69 -7.17 14.24 -8.20
C ILE A 69 -6.54 14.08 -9.59
N LEU A 70 -6.51 12.86 -10.14
CA LEU A 70 -5.96 12.65 -11.49
C LEU A 70 -6.70 13.49 -12.55
N GLU A 71 -8.03 13.51 -12.52
CA GLU A 71 -8.84 14.34 -13.43
C GLU A 71 -8.57 15.83 -13.25
N LYS A 72 -8.53 16.31 -11.99
CA LYS A 72 -8.27 17.73 -11.69
C LYS A 72 -6.90 18.18 -12.23
N GLU A 73 -5.90 17.33 -12.11
CA GLU A 73 -4.51 17.62 -12.46
C GLU A 73 -4.20 17.21 -13.91
N ASN A 74 -5.20 16.78 -14.68
CA ASN A 74 -5.09 16.30 -16.07
C ASN A 74 -4.05 15.16 -16.24
N ILE A 75 -3.99 14.25 -15.27
CA ILE A 75 -3.12 13.08 -15.30
C ILE A 75 -3.89 11.90 -15.89
N ASP A 76 -3.49 11.45 -17.08
CA ASP A 76 -4.20 10.37 -17.77
C ASP A 76 -3.94 9.00 -17.13
N LYS A 77 -2.67 8.64 -16.90
CA LYS A 77 -2.30 7.31 -16.42
C LYS A 77 -1.10 7.34 -15.48
N VAL A 78 -1.12 6.47 -14.46
CA VAL A 78 -0.08 6.40 -13.44
C VAL A 78 0.42 4.98 -13.22
N HIS A 79 1.70 4.84 -12.87
CA HIS A 79 2.20 3.69 -12.13
C HIS A 79 1.82 3.84 -10.66
N VAL A 80 1.22 2.83 -10.04
CA VAL A 80 0.85 2.88 -8.63
C VAL A 80 1.90 2.16 -7.79
N ILE A 81 2.48 2.83 -6.80
CA ILE A 81 3.31 2.20 -5.76
C ILE A 81 2.57 2.32 -4.44
N SER A 82 2.36 1.19 -3.77
CA SER A 82 1.55 1.13 -2.57
C SER A 82 2.22 0.30 -1.48
N LEU A 83 1.95 0.65 -0.22
CA LEU A 83 2.51 -0.03 0.94
C LEU A 83 1.41 -0.55 1.89
N SER A 84 1.50 -1.81 2.29
CA SER A 84 0.67 -2.41 3.34
C SER A 84 -0.83 -2.18 3.11
N LEU A 85 -1.55 -1.52 4.01
CA LEU A 85 -2.95 -1.13 3.81
C LEU A 85 -3.20 -0.39 2.48
N GLY A 86 -2.24 0.43 2.02
CA GLY A 86 -2.32 1.11 0.74
C GLY A 86 -2.47 0.16 -0.45
N THR A 87 -2.01 -1.10 -0.31
CA THR A 87 -2.23 -2.15 -1.32
C THR A 87 -3.72 -2.47 -1.50
N LEU A 88 -4.56 -2.30 -0.48
CA LEU A 88 -6.00 -2.46 -0.61
C LEU A 88 -6.58 -1.36 -1.50
N VAL A 89 -6.15 -0.12 -1.26
CA VAL A 89 -6.59 1.06 -2.02
C VAL A 89 -6.12 0.94 -3.46
N ALA A 90 -4.87 0.51 -3.69
CA ALA A 90 -4.35 0.28 -5.04
C ALA A 90 -5.16 -0.77 -5.80
N MET A 91 -5.52 -1.90 -5.16
CA MET A 91 -6.34 -2.94 -5.80
C MET A 91 -7.76 -2.46 -6.11
N GLU A 92 -8.40 -1.72 -5.18
CA GLU A 92 -9.73 -1.12 -5.43
C GLU A 92 -9.64 -0.05 -6.52
N PHE A 93 -8.59 0.76 -6.54
CA PHE A 93 -8.38 1.79 -7.56
C PHE A 93 -8.21 1.18 -8.96
N ALA A 94 -7.38 0.14 -9.10
CA ALA A 94 -7.25 -0.57 -10.37
C ALA A 94 -8.56 -1.23 -10.81
N TYR A 95 -9.32 -1.78 -9.86
CA TYR A 95 -10.59 -2.42 -10.14
C TYR A 95 -11.63 -1.43 -10.69
N LEU A 96 -11.69 -0.21 -10.14
CA LEU A 96 -12.67 0.80 -10.51
C LEU A 96 -12.23 1.70 -11.68
N TYR A 97 -10.94 2.00 -11.77
CA TYR A 97 -10.35 2.99 -12.68
C TYR A 97 -9.19 2.38 -13.48
N LYS A 98 -9.40 1.18 -14.01
CA LYS A 98 -8.35 0.40 -14.69
C LYS A 98 -7.60 1.18 -15.77
N ASP A 99 -8.28 2.04 -16.53
CA ASP A 99 -7.70 2.77 -17.64
C ASP A 99 -6.68 3.82 -17.17
N LYS A 100 -6.79 4.24 -15.89
CA LYS A 100 -5.87 5.16 -15.21
C LYS A 100 -4.62 4.48 -14.65
N VAL A 101 -4.51 3.15 -14.73
CA VAL A 101 -3.41 2.38 -14.11
C VAL A 101 -2.51 1.75 -15.17
N ARG A 102 -1.24 2.15 -15.21
CA ARG A 102 -0.22 1.57 -16.10
C ARG A 102 0.41 0.31 -15.52
N SER A 103 0.74 0.32 -14.23
CA SER A 103 1.19 -0.87 -13.49
C SER A 103 0.98 -0.68 -12.00
N ILE A 104 1.11 -1.76 -11.23
CA ILE A 104 1.03 -1.70 -9.76
C ILE A 104 2.21 -2.38 -9.10
N VAL A 105 2.82 -1.69 -8.16
CA VAL A 105 3.75 -2.22 -7.16
C VAL A 105 3.03 -2.35 -5.82
N LEU A 106 2.90 -3.59 -5.34
CA LEU A 106 2.24 -3.95 -4.09
C LEU A 106 3.31 -4.29 -3.04
N ALA A 107 3.77 -3.28 -2.29
CA ALA A 107 4.76 -3.45 -1.24
C ALA A 107 4.11 -3.93 0.06
N GLY A 108 4.57 -5.06 0.62
CA GLY A 108 4.04 -5.58 1.89
C GLY A 108 2.55 -5.93 1.84
N PHE A 109 2.10 -6.59 0.76
CA PHE A 109 0.69 -6.93 0.53
C PHE A 109 0.04 -7.72 1.68
N VAL A 110 -1.15 -7.26 2.12
CA VAL A 110 -1.79 -7.70 3.38
C VAL A 110 -3.05 -8.57 3.24
N LEU A 111 -3.39 -9.02 2.03
CA LEU A 111 -4.55 -9.92 1.79
C LEU A 111 -4.13 -11.37 1.54
N ASN A 112 -5.12 -12.27 1.44
CA ASN A 112 -5.00 -13.73 1.17
C ASN A 112 -4.42 -14.58 2.30
N MET A 113 -4.48 -14.04 3.51
CA MET A 113 -3.93 -14.67 4.69
C MET A 113 -4.77 -15.89 5.08
N GLY A 114 -4.13 -16.91 5.68
CA GLY A 114 -4.77 -18.20 6.03
C GLY A 114 -5.90 -18.07 7.06
N ILE A 115 -6.64 -19.17 7.29
CA ILE A 115 -7.84 -19.21 8.15
C ILE A 115 -7.56 -18.63 9.54
N GLY A 116 -6.44 -18.99 10.19
CA GLY A 116 -6.09 -18.45 11.50
C GLY A 116 -5.94 -16.93 11.54
N TYR A 117 -5.48 -16.31 10.46
CA TYR A 117 -5.40 -14.85 10.37
C TYR A 117 -6.75 -14.21 10.08
N LYS A 118 -7.64 -14.86 9.32
CA LYS A 118 -9.01 -14.37 9.15
C LYS A 118 -9.73 -14.30 10.49
N SER A 119 -9.55 -15.35 11.30
CA SER A 119 -10.06 -15.38 12.69
C SER A 119 -9.41 -14.30 13.55
N LEU A 120 -8.10 -14.07 13.42
CA LEU A 120 -7.41 -12.95 14.10
C LEU A 120 -7.98 -11.60 13.69
N LEU A 121 -8.20 -11.34 12.40
CA LEU A 121 -8.79 -10.08 11.93
C LEU A 121 -10.23 -9.92 12.42
N ALA A 122 -11.03 -10.98 12.43
CA ALA A 122 -12.39 -10.95 12.98
C ALA A 122 -12.37 -10.61 14.48
N PHE A 123 -11.43 -11.19 15.23
CA PHE A 123 -11.23 -10.90 16.64
C PHE A 123 -10.80 -9.45 16.88
N VAL A 124 -9.80 -8.97 16.13
CA VAL A 124 -9.34 -7.56 16.17
C VAL A 124 -10.48 -6.60 15.82
N GLU A 125 -11.29 -6.95 14.82
CA GLU A 125 -12.46 -6.18 14.40
C GLU A 125 -13.51 -6.07 15.52
N GLY A 126 -13.75 -7.15 16.28
CA GLY A 126 -14.64 -7.16 17.44
C GLY A 126 -14.10 -6.35 18.62
N LEU A 127 -12.79 -6.41 18.87
CA LEU A 127 -12.16 -5.74 20.02
C LEU A 127 -11.75 -4.27 19.78
N LYS A 128 -11.88 -3.76 18.55
CA LYS A 128 -11.34 -2.43 18.19
C LYS A 128 -11.91 -1.25 18.99
N TYR A 129 -13.07 -1.42 19.63
CA TYR A 129 -13.67 -0.41 20.50
C TYR A 129 -13.24 -0.55 21.97
N ILE A 130 -12.69 -1.71 22.35
CA ILE A 130 -12.28 -2.04 23.72
C ILE A 130 -10.80 -1.71 23.92
N VAL A 131 -9.94 -2.09 22.96
CA VAL A 131 -8.49 -1.90 23.07
C VAL A 131 -8.08 -0.52 22.56
N PRO A 132 -7.50 0.36 23.39
CA PRO A 132 -7.02 1.67 22.95
C PRO A 132 -5.95 1.55 21.86
N LYS A 133 -6.01 2.41 20.83
CA LYS A 133 -5.03 2.47 19.73
C LYS A 133 -3.58 2.55 20.24
N LYS A 134 -3.35 3.35 21.29
CA LYS A 134 -2.00 3.55 21.87
C LYS A 134 -1.39 2.28 22.45
N ILE A 135 -2.20 1.28 22.79
CA ILE A 135 -1.76 -0.03 23.29
C ILE A 135 -1.69 -1.03 22.13
N PHE A 136 -2.75 -1.09 21.33
CA PHE A 136 -2.86 -2.02 20.21
C PHE A 136 -1.72 -1.86 19.21
N TYR A 137 -1.41 -0.62 18.83
CA TYR A 137 -0.52 -0.37 17.70
C TYR A 137 0.95 -0.71 17.99
N PRO A 138 1.56 -0.31 19.12
CA PRO A 138 2.91 -0.75 19.47
C PRO A 138 3.00 -2.27 19.63
N MET A 139 2.00 -2.92 20.23
CA MET A 139 1.97 -4.37 20.36
C MET A 139 1.97 -5.05 18.98
N PHE A 140 1.08 -4.62 18.08
CA PHE A 140 0.99 -5.14 16.72
C PHE A 140 2.26 -4.88 15.91
N ALA A 141 2.86 -3.69 16.03
CA ALA A 141 4.09 -3.34 15.34
C ALA A 141 5.28 -4.19 15.81
N ASN A 142 5.40 -4.47 17.12
CA ASN A 142 6.44 -5.37 17.65
C ASN A 142 6.19 -6.83 17.25
N LEU A 143 4.93 -7.26 17.19
CA LEU A 143 4.60 -8.59 16.67
C LEU A 143 5.02 -8.71 15.20
N MET A 144 4.59 -7.79 14.32
CA MET A 144 4.90 -7.90 12.90
C MET A 144 6.39 -7.70 12.55
N MET A 145 7.07 -6.82 13.29
CA MET A 145 8.45 -6.42 13.02
C MET A 145 9.34 -6.70 14.24
N PRO A 146 9.57 -7.96 14.65
CA PRO A 146 10.18 -8.27 15.95
C PRO A 146 11.71 -8.14 15.96
N ARG A 147 12.36 -8.09 14.79
CA ARG A 147 13.83 -8.15 14.72
C ARG A 147 14.48 -6.79 14.99
N LYS A 148 15.75 -6.83 15.43
CA LYS A 148 16.55 -5.62 15.73
C LYS A 148 16.71 -4.72 14.50
N ASN A 149 16.96 -5.30 13.33
CA ASN A 149 17.09 -4.55 12.07
C ASN A 149 15.78 -3.88 11.62
N HIS A 150 14.62 -4.31 12.12
CA HIS A 150 13.33 -3.66 11.85
C HIS A 150 13.05 -2.47 12.76
N LYS A 151 13.94 -2.13 13.71
CA LYS A 151 13.67 -1.09 14.70
C LYS A 151 13.33 0.26 14.06
N ARG A 152 14.07 0.66 13.01
CA ARG A 152 13.85 1.94 12.33
C ARG A 152 12.45 2.06 11.72
N SER A 153 12.03 1.05 10.97
CA SER A 153 10.69 1.00 10.36
C SER A 153 9.60 0.86 11.41
N ARG A 154 9.82 0.03 12.43
CA ARG A 154 8.89 -0.14 13.55
C ARG A 154 8.65 1.16 14.31
N ASP A 155 9.71 1.87 14.66
CA ASP A 155 9.61 3.17 15.35
C ASP A 155 8.90 4.21 14.47
N PHE A 156 9.20 4.24 13.16
CA PHE A 156 8.50 5.10 12.21
C PHE A 156 7.00 4.77 12.16
N PHE A 157 6.66 3.50 11.98
CA PHE A 157 5.29 3.00 11.90
C PHE A 157 4.49 3.35 13.18
N ILE A 158 5.08 3.16 14.37
CA ILE A 158 4.44 3.52 15.64
C ILE A 158 4.25 5.03 15.76
N ARG A 159 5.26 5.85 15.44
CA ARG A 159 5.17 7.31 15.58
C ARG A 159 4.10 7.91 14.66
N GLU A 160 4.08 7.49 13.40
CA GLU A 160 3.13 8.04 12.44
C GLU A 160 1.69 7.63 12.80
N SER A 161 1.47 6.41 13.29
CA SER A 161 0.12 5.96 13.64
C SER A 161 -0.51 6.68 14.82
N VAL A 162 0.30 7.22 15.74
CA VAL A 162 -0.19 8.03 16.85
C VAL A 162 -0.89 9.30 16.34
N LYS A 163 -0.45 9.87 15.21
CA LYS A 163 -1.02 11.08 14.60
C LYS A 163 -2.43 10.88 14.01
N MET A 164 -2.79 9.63 13.71
CA MET A 164 -4.09 9.28 13.12
C MET A 164 -5.24 9.37 14.14
N LYS A 165 -6.44 9.83 13.74
CA LYS A 165 -7.62 9.78 14.64
C LYS A 165 -8.05 8.33 14.92
N SER A 166 -8.42 8.01 16.16
CA SER A 166 -8.84 6.64 16.56
C SER A 166 -10.06 6.12 15.78
N VAL A 167 -10.99 7.01 15.39
CA VAL A 167 -12.17 6.63 14.58
C VAL A 167 -11.73 6.19 13.19
N ALA A 168 -10.83 6.95 12.55
CA ALA A 168 -10.27 6.59 11.26
C ALA A 168 -9.55 5.24 11.34
N PHE A 169 -8.75 5.03 12.39
CA PHE A 169 -8.02 3.78 12.61
C PHE A 169 -8.95 2.56 12.61
N ARG A 170 -10.03 2.62 13.41
CA ARG A 170 -11.04 1.55 13.48
C ARG A 170 -11.73 1.30 12.15
N MET A 171 -12.00 2.35 11.38
CA MET A 171 -12.62 2.21 10.06
C MET A 171 -11.70 1.53 9.07
N TRP A 172 -10.40 1.88 9.05
CA TRP A 172 -9.43 1.19 8.21
C TRP A 172 -9.19 -0.27 8.63
N LEU A 173 -9.27 -0.61 9.92
CA LEU A 173 -9.29 -2.02 10.36
C LEU A 173 -10.51 -2.78 9.80
N THR A 174 -11.68 -2.12 9.81
CA THR A 174 -12.90 -2.66 9.18
C THR A 174 -12.69 -2.92 7.70
N GLU A 175 -12.09 -1.97 6.97
CA GLU A 175 -11.81 -2.13 5.54
C GLU A 175 -10.83 -3.28 5.31
N LEU A 176 -9.74 -3.38 6.09
CA LEU A 176 -8.80 -4.51 6.02
C LEU A 176 -9.53 -5.86 6.17
N PHE A 177 -10.44 -5.97 7.14
CA PHE A 177 -11.25 -7.17 7.31
C PHE A 177 -12.18 -7.41 6.13
N ARG A 178 -12.86 -6.40 5.58
CA ARG A 178 -13.84 -6.56 4.49
C ARG A 178 -13.19 -6.84 3.13
N THR A 179 -12.07 -6.18 2.81
CA THR A 179 -11.43 -6.29 1.50
C THR A 179 -10.94 -7.71 1.19
N GLN A 180 -10.67 -8.53 2.22
CA GLN A 180 -10.30 -9.92 2.01
C GLN A 180 -11.34 -10.73 1.21
N PHE A 181 -12.62 -10.33 1.27
CA PHE A 181 -13.70 -11.00 0.55
C PHE A 181 -13.76 -10.58 -0.93
N LYS A 182 -13.28 -9.37 -1.27
CA LYS A 182 -13.19 -8.88 -2.65
C LYS A 182 -11.95 -9.36 -3.41
N LEU A 183 -10.99 -9.99 -2.71
CA LEU A 183 -9.71 -10.38 -3.32
C LEU A 183 -9.90 -11.18 -4.61
N LYS A 184 -10.84 -12.13 -4.67
CA LYS A 184 -11.05 -12.95 -5.87
C LYS A 184 -11.39 -12.10 -7.08
N GLU A 185 -12.29 -11.11 -6.92
CA GLU A 185 -12.70 -10.19 -7.98
C GLU A 185 -11.52 -9.36 -8.49
N TYR A 186 -10.70 -8.83 -7.59
CA TYR A 186 -9.52 -8.05 -8.01
C TYR A 186 -8.51 -8.88 -8.80
N LEU A 187 -8.26 -10.13 -8.39
CA LEU A 187 -7.32 -10.99 -9.11
C LEU A 187 -7.83 -11.37 -10.50
N ILE A 188 -9.15 -11.55 -10.66
CA ILE A 188 -9.77 -11.78 -11.97
C ILE A 188 -9.59 -10.55 -12.86
N ASN A 189 -9.93 -9.36 -12.33
CA ASN A 189 -9.80 -8.10 -13.06
C ASN A 189 -8.35 -7.83 -13.50
N ILE A 190 -7.35 -8.07 -12.65
CA ILE A 190 -5.94 -7.91 -13.02
C ILE A 190 -5.56 -8.80 -14.21
N LYS A 191 -6.02 -10.06 -14.22
CA LYS A 191 -5.72 -11.01 -15.30
C LYS A 191 -6.38 -10.61 -16.61
N GLU A 192 -7.67 -10.32 -16.56
CA GLU A 192 -8.46 -9.99 -17.76
C GLU A 192 -7.91 -8.75 -18.45
N ASN A 193 -7.43 -7.77 -17.67
CA ASN A 193 -6.87 -6.53 -18.20
C ASN A 193 -5.33 -6.61 -18.41
N LYS A 194 -4.71 -7.78 -18.19
CA LYS A 194 -3.26 -8.00 -18.31
C LYS A 194 -2.43 -6.92 -17.61
N LEU A 195 -2.89 -6.49 -16.44
CA LEU A 195 -2.26 -5.37 -15.74
C LEU A 195 -0.89 -5.80 -15.19
N PRO A 196 0.22 -5.11 -15.51
CA PRO A 196 1.53 -5.44 -14.95
C PRO A 196 1.56 -5.22 -13.44
N VAL A 197 1.89 -6.28 -12.68
CA VAL A 197 1.93 -6.25 -11.23
C VAL A 197 3.27 -6.75 -10.70
N MET A 198 3.85 -6.02 -9.76
CA MET A 198 4.99 -6.46 -8.96
C MET A 198 4.61 -6.54 -7.48
N PHE A 199 4.74 -7.72 -6.90
CA PHE A 199 4.79 -7.91 -5.45
C PHE A 199 6.23 -7.74 -4.97
N ILE A 200 6.41 -6.88 -3.96
CA ILE A 200 7.71 -6.69 -3.31
C ILE A 200 7.51 -6.70 -1.79
N SER A 201 8.33 -7.45 -1.06
CA SER A 201 8.30 -7.42 0.40
C SER A 201 9.66 -7.79 0.97
N GLY A 202 9.91 -7.51 2.25
CA GLY A 202 11.07 -8.04 2.92
C GLY A 202 10.94 -9.55 3.18
N LYS A 203 12.03 -10.30 3.02
CA LYS A 203 12.06 -11.75 3.29
C LYS A 203 11.75 -12.08 4.76
N GLN A 204 12.00 -11.13 5.66
CA GLN A 204 11.73 -11.26 7.09
C GLN A 204 10.34 -10.76 7.49
N ASP A 205 9.50 -10.33 6.53
CA ASP A 205 8.07 -10.09 6.69
C ASP A 205 7.31 -11.43 6.82
N TYR A 206 7.69 -12.21 7.82
CA TYR A 206 7.25 -13.58 8.02
C TYR A 206 5.71 -13.70 8.13
N PHE A 207 5.08 -12.59 8.52
CA PHE A 207 3.64 -12.49 8.69
C PHE A 207 2.94 -12.58 7.32
N PHE A 208 3.42 -11.87 6.29
CA PHE A 208 2.75 -11.79 4.98
C PHE A 208 3.42 -12.58 3.85
N VAL A 209 4.68 -13.03 3.98
CA VAL A 209 5.42 -13.74 2.91
C VAL A 209 4.64 -14.91 2.31
N LYS A 210 4.01 -15.75 3.14
CA LYS A 210 3.20 -16.90 2.65
C LYS A 210 1.99 -16.42 1.83
N SER A 211 1.38 -15.33 2.26
CA SER A 211 0.22 -14.73 1.63
C SER A 211 0.53 -14.12 0.27
N VAL A 212 1.65 -13.39 0.20
CA VAL A 212 2.18 -12.83 -1.04
C VAL A 212 2.45 -13.95 -2.05
N LYS A 213 3.18 -15.00 -1.65
CA LYS A 213 3.44 -16.17 -2.51
C LYS A 213 2.16 -16.83 -3.01
N LYS A 214 1.18 -17.04 -2.13
CA LYS A 214 -0.12 -17.64 -2.49
C LYS A 214 -0.91 -16.76 -3.46
N THR A 215 -0.79 -15.45 -3.35
CA THR A 215 -1.48 -14.49 -4.22
C THR A 215 -0.81 -14.40 -5.58
N GLN A 216 0.52 -14.30 -5.61
CA GLN A 216 1.25 -14.28 -6.88
C GLN A 216 1.06 -15.57 -7.67
N LYS A 217 0.99 -16.76 -7.04
CA LYS A 217 0.62 -18.00 -7.75
C LYS A 217 -0.73 -17.92 -8.46
N LYS A 218 -1.65 -17.07 -7.99
CA LYS A 218 -2.93 -16.85 -8.65
C LYS A 218 -2.82 -15.88 -9.82
N ILE A 219 -1.83 -14.99 -9.88
CA ILE A 219 -1.52 -14.11 -11.02
C ILE A 219 -0.08 -14.43 -11.44
N SER A 220 0.12 -15.55 -12.13
CA SER A 220 1.47 -16.11 -12.41
C SER A 220 2.41 -15.11 -13.09
N ASP A 221 1.86 -14.21 -13.90
CA ASP A 221 2.62 -13.22 -14.68
C ASP A 221 3.08 -12.04 -13.80
N ALA A 222 2.54 -11.91 -12.58
CA ALA A 222 2.98 -10.90 -11.64
C ALA A 222 4.40 -11.24 -11.12
N LYS A 223 5.28 -10.24 -11.15
CA LYS A 223 6.65 -10.36 -10.63
C LYS A 223 6.62 -10.45 -9.11
N LEU A 224 7.46 -11.30 -8.52
CA LEU A 224 7.60 -11.43 -7.07
C LEU A 224 9.05 -11.26 -6.65
N ILE A 225 9.31 -10.30 -5.78
CA ILE A 225 10.64 -10.02 -5.24
C ILE A 225 10.61 -10.01 -3.71
N PHE A 226 11.60 -10.66 -3.09
CA PHE A 226 11.84 -10.54 -1.66
C PHE A 226 13.19 -9.90 -1.39
N ILE A 227 13.20 -8.81 -0.62
CA ILE A 227 14.43 -8.13 -0.20
C ILE A 227 15.02 -8.88 1.00
N GLU A 228 16.27 -9.32 0.89
CA GLU A 228 16.94 -10.06 1.95
C GLU A 228 17.25 -9.18 3.17
N LYS A 229 17.22 -9.78 4.36
CA LYS A 229 17.44 -9.08 5.65
C LYS A 229 16.55 -7.83 5.85
N CYS A 230 15.32 -7.85 5.33
CA CYS A 230 14.36 -6.76 5.40
C CYS A 230 13.00 -7.22 5.94
N GLY A 231 12.35 -6.37 6.73
CA GLY A 231 11.00 -6.55 7.28
C GLY A 231 9.88 -6.01 6.40
N HIS A 232 8.74 -5.70 7.02
CA HIS A 232 7.50 -5.34 6.34
C HIS A 232 7.58 -4.01 5.57
N VAL A 233 8.24 -3.00 6.15
CA VAL A 233 8.31 -1.64 5.55
C VAL A 233 9.60 -1.49 4.75
N CYS A 234 9.69 -2.28 3.68
CA CYS A 234 10.89 -2.37 2.85
C CYS A 234 11.30 -1.05 2.18
N SER A 235 10.32 -0.19 1.85
CA SER A 235 10.55 1.15 1.30
C SER A 235 11.34 2.09 2.22
N ILE A 236 11.40 1.81 3.53
CA ILE A 236 12.18 2.58 4.52
C ILE A 236 13.43 1.82 4.96
N GLU A 237 13.30 0.51 5.26
CA GLU A 237 14.41 -0.29 5.78
C GLU A 237 15.55 -0.44 4.76
N LYS A 238 15.19 -0.63 3.50
CA LYS A 238 16.10 -0.92 2.38
C LYS A 238 15.75 -0.06 1.17
N HIS A 239 15.55 1.23 1.41
CA HIS A 239 15.01 2.17 0.42
C HIS A 239 15.77 2.15 -0.92
N ARG A 240 17.12 2.12 -0.94
CA ARG A 240 17.91 2.07 -2.18
C ARG A 240 17.58 0.83 -3.02
N GLU A 241 17.73 -0.36 -2.42
CA GLU A 241 17.42 -1.62 -3.09
C GLU A 241 15.95 -1.70 -3.53
N PHE A 242 15.03 -1.21 -2.70
CA PHE A 242 13.62 -1.11 -3.05
C PHE A 242 13.41 -0.20 -4.27
N ASN A 243 14.03 0.98 -4.29
CA ASN A 243 13.89 1.98 -5.36
C ASN A 243 14.48 1.45 -6.67
N ASP A 244 15.66 0.83 -6.64
CA ASP A 244 16.30 0.23 -7.82
C ASP A 244 15.40 -0.85 -8.45
N LEU A 245 14.85 -1.75 -7.62
CA LEU A 245 13.97 -2.82 -8.08
C LEU A 245 12.66 -2.30 -8.66
N VAL A 246 12.11 -1.24 -8.06
CA VAL A 246 10.88 -0.57 -8.51
C VAL A 246 11.14 0.17 -9.81
N ALA A 247 12.15 1.03 -9.87
CA ALA A 247 12.49 1.80 -11.07
C ALA A 247 12.75 0.87 -12.27
N GLY A 248 13.50 -0.22 -12.07
CA GLY A 248 13.73 -1.22 -13.11
C GLY A 248 12.46 -1.98 -13.55
N PHE A 249 11.45 -2.12 -12.70
CA PHE A 249 10.15 -2.66 -13.09
C PHE A 249 9.33 -1.62 -13.87
N LEU A 250 9.25 -0.38 -13.38
CA LEU A 250 8.50 0.69 -14.04
C LEU A 250 9.05 0.97 -15.44
N GLN A 251 10.37 1.07 -15.58
CA GLN A 251 11.03 1.29 -16.86
C GLN A 251 10.67 0.19 -17.88
N LYS A 252 10.71 -1.07 -17.47
CA LYS A 252 10.35 -2.20 -18.34
C LYS A 252 8.90 -2.14 -18.82
N VAL A 253 7.98 -1.71 -17.96
CA VAL A 253 6.58 -1.49 -18.35
C VAL A 253 6.48 -0.32 -19.34
N SER A 254 7.15 0.79 -19.09
CA SER A 254 7.11 1.97 -19.99
C SER A 254 7.64 1.65 -21.39
N VAL A 255 8.59 0.70 -21.53
CA VAL A 255 9.10 0.25 -22.85
C VAL A 255 8.40 -1.01 -23.39
N GLY A 256 7.31 -1.48 -22.77
CA GLY A 256 6.50 -2.61 -23.26
C GLY A 256 7.14 -3.99 -23.13
N MET A 257 8.07 -4.18 -22.19
CA MET A 257 8.78 -5.44 -21.96
C MET A 257 8.15 -6.35 -20.89
N VAL A 258 7.06 -5.91 -20.25
CA VAL A 258 6.30 -6.65 -19.23
C VAL A 258 4.82 -6.38 -19.39
#